data_AF-A0A5C6NFK3-F1
#
_entry.id   AF-A0A5C6NFK3-F1
#
_cell.length_a   1.000
_cell.length_b   1.000
_cell.length_c   1.000
_cell.angle_alpha   90.00
_cell.angle_beta   90.00
_cell.angle_gamma   90.00
#
_symmetry.space_group_name_H-M   'P 1'
#
loop_
_entity.id
_entity.type
_entity.pdbx_description
1 polymer ?
#
loop_
_entity_poly.entity_id
_entity_poly.type
_entity_poly.pdbx_seq_one_letter_code
_entity_poly.pdbx_strand_id
1 'polypeptide(L)'
;MSSAAPPKVTPERCSTAVHVHLTVLAVTLPGRESRAKEPFFHSMQQIVDEVIGTLLPVLKEKPFALFGHSFGAFTSLAVAEALKRLHNLEPVHLFLSGASAPYVSGPDQTRPDDRQTDHFSNIFAKSEMRLSAPKRSHLSDEDFLKWLTVAGGTPPELLANPQVLQLFLPALKADLHLVENYSCPPPECPLLSCPVTCFDGSDDVPHDLQG
;
A
#
# COMPACT_ATOMS: atom_id res chain seq x y z
N MET A 1 17.32 18.32 14.43
CA MET A 1 16.01 17.84 13.93
C MET A 1 15.94 18.21 12.47
N SER A 2 16.26 17.28 11.57
CA SER A 2 16.22 17.53 10.13
C SER A 2 14.77 17.39 9.68
N SER A 3 14.12 18.50 9.37
CA SER A 3 12.81 18.50 8.72
C SER A 3 13.00 17.90 7.33
N ALA A 4 12.40 16.73 7.06
CA ALA A 4 12.29 16.23 5.69
C ALA A 4 11.50 17.26 4.85
N ALA A 5 11.83 17.37 3.56
CA ALA A 5 11.07 18.21 2.66
C ALA A 5 9.65 17.61 2.50
N PRO A 6 8.60 18.44 2.33
CA PRO A 6 7.26 17.91 2.10
C PRO A 6 7.23 17.08 0.81
N PRO A 7 6.39 16.04 0.72
CA PRO A 7 6.24 15.16 -0.40
C PRO A 7 5.88 15.98 -1.61
N LYS A 8 6.54 15.66 -2.71
CA LYS A 8 6.21 16.27 -3.98
C LYS A 8 4.88 15.69 -4.43
N VAL A 9 3.90 16.58 -4.47
CA VAL A 9 2.56 16.29 -4.97
C VAL A 9 2.46 16.91 -6.35
N THR A 10 2.29 16.08 -7.36
CA THR A 10 2.22 16.54 -8.75
C THR A 10 0.77 16.47 -9.22
N PRO A 11 0.12 17.59 -9.57
CA PRO A 11 -1.23 17.58 -10.10
C PRO A 11 -1.25 17.06 -11.54
N GLU A 12 -1.88 15.92 -11.77
CA GLU A 12 -2.14 15.40 -13.11
C GLU A 12 -3.63 15.49 -13.47
N ARG A 13 -3.93 15.78 -14.74
CA ARG A 13 -5.30 15.80 -15.27
C ARG A 13 -5.57 14.50 -16.03
N CYS A 14 -6.44 13.66 -15.49
CA CYS A 14 -6.98 12.53 -16.24
C CYS A 14 -8.11 13.05 -17.14
N SER A 15 -7.94 13.06 -18.47
CA SER A 15 -8.84 13.75 -19.41
C SER A 15 -9.76 12.86 -20.25
N THR A 16 -9.87 11.56 -19.95
CA THR A 16 -10.69 10.65 -20.76
C THR A 16 -11.84 10.03 -19.96
N ALA A 17 -13.04 10.46 -20.35
CA ALA A 17 -14.38 10.03 -19.96
C ALA A 17 -14.87 10.47 -18.56
N VAL A 18 -16.07 11.06 -18.56
CA VAL A 18 -16.85 11.69 -17.47
C VAL A 18 -16.49 13.15 -17.19
N HIS A 19 -17.51 14.03 -17.24
CA HIS A 19 -17.46 15.45 -16.85
C HIS A 19 -17.23 15.62 -15.34
N VAL A 20 -16.11 15.12 -14.82
CA VAL A 20 -15.64 15.35 -13.46
C VAL A 20 -14.24 15.94 -13.56
N HIS A 21 -14.08 17.14 -13.01
CA HIS A 21 -12.76 17.71 -12.80
C HIS A 21 -12.10 16.98 -11.63
N LEU A 22 -11.48 15.83 -11.91
CA LEU A 22 -10.61 15.13 -10.98
C LEU A 22 -9.20 15.72 -11.08
N THR A 23 -8.66 16.13 -9.94
CA THR A 23 -7.24 16.44 -9.80
C THR A 23 -6.56 15.25 -9.15
N VAL A 24 -5.62 14.61 -9.85
CA VAL A 24 -4.83 13.53 -9.29
C VAL A 24 -3.65 14.12 -8.54
N LEU A 25 -3.47 13.73 -7.29
CA LEU A 25 -2.35 14.13 -6.44
C LEU A 25 -1.46 12.91 -6.20
N ALA A 26 -0.44 12.72 -7.04
CA ALA A 26 0.52 11.63 -6.87
C ALA A 26 1.51 11.95 -5.75
N VAL A 27 1.64 11.06 -4.77
CA VAL A 27 2.57 11.21 -3.63
C VAL A 27 3.89 10.50 -3.94
N THR A 28 4.98 11.27 -4.03
CA THR A 28 6.34 10.70 -4.16
C THR A 28 7.01 10.61 -2.78
N LEU A 29 7.24 9.38 -2.32
CA LEU A 29 7.98 9.10 -1.07
C LEU A 29 9.49 9.40 -1.22
N PRO A 30 10.23 9.63 -0.12
CA PRO A 30 11.68 9.79 -0.14
C PRO A 30 12.42 8.62 -0.80
N GLY A 31 13.63 8.90 -1.30
CA GLY A 31 14.56 7.89 -1.82
C GLY A 31 14.26 7.36 -3.22
N ARG A 32 13.31 7.98 -3.93
CA ARG A 32 12.99 7.66 -5.33
C ARG A 32 12.72 8.92 -6.16
N GLU A 33 12.81 8.77 -7.47
CA GLU A 33 12.49 9.81 -8.46
C GLU A 33 13.14 11.17 -8.11
N SER A 34 12.33 12.23 -8.07
CA SER A 34 12.75 13.60 -7.76
C SER A 34 13.16 13.82 -6.30
N ARG A 35 13.07 12.78 -5.45
CA ARG A 35 13.50 12.73 -4.04
C ARG A 35 14.56 11.65 -3.78
N ALA A 36 15.26 11.17 -4.81
CA ALA A 36 16.23 10.06 -4.72
C ALA A 36 17.38 10.27 -3.72
N LYS A 37 17.70 11.52 -3.37
CA LYS A 37 18.77 11.84 -2.39
C LYS A 37 18.29 11.89 -0.94
N GLU A 38 16.98 11.83 -0.72
CA GLU A 38 16.39 11.88 0.61
C GLU A 38 16.40 10.48 1.25
N PRO A 39 16.62 10.38 2.57
CA PRO A 39 16.63 9.09 3.25
C PRO A 39 15.24 8.44 3.22
N PHE A 40 15.19 7.12 3.08
CA PHE A 40 13.95 6.35 3.14
C PHE A 40 13.24 6.50 4.49
N PHE A 41 11.93 6.28 4.48
CA PHE A 41 11.18 6.12 5.72
C PHE A 41 11.43 4.77 6.36
N HIS A 42 11.31 4.75 7.70
CA HIS A 42 11.56 3.58 8.53
C HIS A 42 10.31 3.14 9.31
N SER A 43 9.21 3.91 9.24
CA SER A 43 7.91 3.48 9.77
C SER A 43 6.74 4.01 8.94
N MET A 44 5.62 3.28 8.97
CA MET A 44 4.36 3.73 8.36
C MET A 44 3.89 5.06 8.95
N GLN A 45 4.16 5.32 10.23
CA GLN A 45 3.82 6.58 10.88
C GLN A 45 4.51 7.78 10.23
N GLN A 46 5.78 7.64 9.81
CA GLN A 46 6.48 8.73 9.13
C GLN A 46 5.82 9.07 7.79
N ILE A 47 5.34 8.06 7.05
CA ILE A 47 4.59 8.27 5.81
C ILE A 47 3.28 8.99 6.11
N VAL A 48 2.52 8.50 7.10
CA VAL A 48 1.24 9.09 7.50
C VAL A 48 1.41 10.54 7.90
N ASP A 49 2.37 10.85 8.78
CA ASP A 49 2.65 12.20 9.26
C ASP A 49 3.01 13.14 8.11
N GLU A 50 3.86 12.69 7.20
CA GLU A 50 4.31 13.49 6.07
C GLU A 50 3.18 13.74 5.05
N VAL A 51 2.41 12.70 4.71
CA VAL A 51 1.27 12.79 3.78
C VAL A 51 0.19 13.71 4.35
N ILE A 52 -0.20 13.51 5.62
CA ILE A 52 -1.20 14.37 6.28
C ILE A 52 -0.67 15.79 6.39
N GLY A 53 0.55 15.99 6.89
CA GLY A 53 1.14 17.32 7.08
C GLY A 53 1.14 18.16 5.79
N THR A 54 1.25 17.50 4.63
CA THR A 54 1.31 18.17 3.34
C THR A 54 -0.04 18.34 2.68
N LEU A 55 -0.88 17.30 2.72
CA LEU A 55 -2.15 17.29 1.99
C LEU A 55 -3.31 17.88 2.80
N LEU A 56 -3.23 17.92 4.14
CA LEU A 56 -4.33 18.34 5.00
C LEU A 56 -5.00 19.66 4.60
N PRO A 57 -4.28 20.73 4.18
CA PRO A 57 -4.92 21.96 3.73
C PRO A 57 -5.84 21.72 2.52
N VAL A 58 -5.38 20.95 1.54
CA VAL A 58 -6.14 20.66 0.31
C VAL A 58 -7.30 19.70 0.59
N LEU A 59 -7.08 18.69 1.44
CA LEU A 59 -8.10 17.69 1.79
C LEU A 59 -9.26 18.29 2.60
N LYS A 60 -9.06 19.43 3.28
CA LYS A 60 -10.12 20.15 4.00
C LYS A 60 -11.06 20.94 3.08
N GLU A 61 -10.59 21.31 1.90
CA GLU A 61 -11.33 22.21 1.01
C GLU A 61 -12.28 21.46 0.08
N LYS A 62 -11.99 20.20 -0.25
CA LYS A 62 -12.73 19.44 -1.26
C LYS A 62 -12.88 17.97 -0.87
N PRO A 63 -13.98 17.32 -1.31
CA PRO A 63 -14.08 15.87 -1.24
C PRO A 63 -12.88 15.20 -1.93
N PHE A 64 -12.36 14.15 -1.33
CA PHE A 64 -11.21 13.43 -1.85
C PHE A 64 -11.44 11.92 -1.76
N ALA A 65 -10.83 11.17 -2.67
CA ALA A 65 -10.72 9.72 -2.57
C ALA A 65 -9.24 9.35 -2.43
N LEU A 66 -8.95 8.21 -1.84
CA LEU A 66 -7.60 7.65 -1.80
C LEU A 66 -7.55 6.39 -2.65
N PHE A 67 -6.47 6.28 -3.42
CA PHE A 67 -6.17 5.11 -4.21
C PHE A 67 -4.79 4.60 -3.82
N GLY A 68 -4.69 3.29 -3.64
CA GLY A 68 -3.43 2.63 -3.30
C GLY A 68 -3.32 1.26 -3.94
N HIS A 69 -2.16 0.97 -4.53
CA HIS A 69 -1.82 -0.34 -5.06
C HIS A 69 -0.70 -0.98 -4.23
N SER A 70 -0.83 -2.27 -3.90
CA SER A 70 0.10 -3.05 -3.08
C SER A 70 0.47 -2.30 -1.80
N PHE A 71 1.73 -1.90 -1.61
CA PHE A 71 2.17 -1.04 -0.51
C PHE A 71 1.30 0.21 -0.32
N GLY A 72 0.93 0.86 -1.44
CA GLY A 72 0.10 2.05 -1.43
C GLY A 72 -1.30 1.81 -0.88
N ALA A 73 -1.83 0.58 -0.92
CA ALA A 73 -3.12 0.24 -0.33
C ALA A 73 -3.05 0.31 1.21
N PHE A 74 -2.00 -0.27 1.81
CA PHE A 74 -1.75 -0.16 3.24
C PHE A 74 -1.52 1.29 3.66
N THR A 75 -0.74 2.05 2.88
CA THR A 75 -0.54 3.48 3.11
C THR A 75 -1.85 4.26 3.04
N SER A 76 -2.68 4.01 2.04
CA SER A 76 -3.98 4.69 1.86
C SER A 76 -4.90 4.44 3.05
N LEU A 77 -4.97 3.19 3.53
CA LEU A 77 -5.74 2.86 4.71
C LEU A 77 -5.21 3.56 5.96
N ALA A 78 -3.89 3.46 6.22
CA ALA A 78 -3.25 4.08 7.37
C ALA A 78 -3.47 5.60 7.41
N VAL A 79 -3.38 6.26 6.25
CA VAL A 79 -3.64 7.69 6.09
C VAL A 79 -5.12 8.01 6.33
N ALA A 80 -6.05 7.24 5.75
CA ALA A 80 -7.49 7.45 5.95
C ALA A 80 -7.89 7.34 7.42
N GLU A 81 -7.42 6.30 8.10
CA GLU A 81 -7.68 6.10 9.52
C GLU A 81 -7.07 7.22 10.38
N ALA A 82 -5.85 7.65 10.07
CA ALA A 82 -5.20 8.75 10.79
C ALA A 82 -5.91 10.09 10.55
N LEU A 83 -6.35 10.39 9.32
CA LEU A 83 -7.19 11.55 9.03
C LEU A 83 -8.49 11.53 9.84
N LYS A 84 -9.12 10.35 9.95
CA LYS A 84 -10.34 10.18 10.75
C LYS A 84 -10.09 10.44 12.22
N ARG A 85 -9.06 9.80 12.80
CA ARG A 85 -8.71 9.92 14.22
C ARG A 85 -8.27 11.33 14.61
N LEU A 86 -7.41 11.95 13.82
CA LEU A 86 -6.73 13.20 14.18
C LEU A 86 -7.49 14.45 13.74
N HIS A 87 -8.28 14.35 12.67
CA HIS A 87 -8.90 15.51 12.03
C HIS A 87 -10.40 15.36 11.77
N ASN A 88 -10.99 14.20 12.11
CA ASN A 88 -12.37 13.84 11.76
C ASN A 88 -12.66 14.03 10.26
N LEU A 89 -11.65 13.80 9.42
CA LEU A 89 -11.76 13.83 7.96
C LEU A 89 -11.72 12.42 7.41
N GLU A 90 -12.46 12.19 6.35
CA GLU A 90 -12.62 10.87 5.76
C GLU A 90 -12.73 10.98 4.24
N PRO A 91 -12.08 10.09 3.47
CA PRO A 91 -12.27 10.06 2.03
C PRO A 91 -13.72 9.73 1.69
N VAL A 92 -14.21 10.22 0.55
CA VAL A 92 -15.53 9.80 0.04
C VAL A 92 -15.52 8.35 -0.47
N HIS A 93 -14.33 7.81 -0.78
CA HIS A 93 -14.14 6.45 -1.25
C HIS A 93 -12.68 5.99 -1.06
N LEU A 94 -12.49 4.71 -0.71
CA LEU A 94 -11.18 4.06 -0.72
C LEU A 94 -11.08 3.03 -1.85
N PHE A 95 -10.05 3.17 -2.67
CA PHE A 95 -9.73 2.22 -3.73
C PHE A 95 -8.43 1.49 -3.37
N LEU A 96 -8.54 0.19 -3.07
CA LEU A 96 -7.40 -0.64 -2.64
C LEU A 96 -7.15 -1.72 -3.69
N SER A 97 -5.93 -1.82 -4.20
CA SER A 97 -5.59 -2.73 -5.31
C SER A 97 -4.40 -3.61 -4.95
N GLY A 98 -4.41 -4.89 -5.34
CA GLY A 98 -3.25 -5.78 -5.27
C GLY A 98 -2.68 -5.92 -3.85
N ALA A 99 -3.55 -5.89 -2.85
CA ALA A 99 -3.19 -5.98 -1.44
C ALA A 99 -4.17 -6.88 -0.71
N SER A 100 -3.64 -7.78 0.11
CA SER A 100 -4.47 -8.54 1.03
C SER A 100 -4.98 -7.66 2.17
N ALA A 101 -6.15 -8.00 2.71
CA ALA A 101 -6.69 -7.29 3.86
C ALA A 101 -5.69 -7.33 5.03
N PRO A 102 -5.47 -6.20 5.74
CA PRO A 102 -4.58 -6.14 6.90
C PRO A 102 -5.11 -6.99 8.07
N TYR A 103 -6.39 -7.36 8.01
CA TYR A 103 -7.08 -8.25 8.93
C TYR A 103 -7.78 -9.34 8.16
N VAL A 104 -7.64 -10.58 8.63
CA VAL A 104 -8.56 -11.66 8.31
C VAL A 104 -9.15 -12.12 9.64
N SER A 105 -10.28 -11.53 10.03
CA SER A 105 -11.11 -12.06 11.11
C SER A 105 -11.72 -13.38 10.66
N GLY A 106 -11.91 -14.32 11.61
CA GLY A 106 -12.51 -15.66 11.46
C GLY A 106 -13.71 -15.77 10.50
N PRO A 107 -14.13 -17.00 10.13
CA PRO A 107 -15.16 -17.21 9.10
C PRO A 107 -16.40 -16.34 9.38
N ASP A 108 -16.74 -15.51 8.40
CA ASP A 108 -17.89 -14.62 8.41
C ASP A 108 -19.17 -15.46 8.45
N GLN A 109 -19.77 -15.60 9.64
CA GLN A 109 -21.03 -16.33 9.83
C GLN A 109 -22.26 -15.54 9.34
N THR A 110 -22.09 -14.34 8.76
CA THR A 110 -23.22 -13.49 8.36
C THR A 110 -23.66 -13.65 6.91
N ARG A 111 -23.00 -14.49 6.11
CA ARG A 111 -23.46 -14.84 4.75
C ARG A 111 -24.37 -16.06 4.78
N PRO A 112 -25.69 -15.91 4.59
CA PRO A 112 -26.55 -17.06 4.40
C PRO A 112 -26.36 -17.57 2.96
N ASP A 113 -25.85 -18.79 2.84
CA ASP A 113 -25.89 -19.66 1.64
C ASP A 113 -24.95 -19.30 0.48
N ASP A 114 -23.62 -19.34 0.70
CA ASP A 114 -22.67 -19.65 -0.38
C ASP A 114 -22.14 -21.08 -0.19
N ARG A 115 -22.76 -22.04 -0.89
CA ARG A 115 -22.33 -23.45 -0.94
C ARG A 115 -21.06 -23.63 -1.75
N GLN A 116 -19.97 -23.04 -1.29
CA GLN A 116 -18.62 -23.31 -1.79
C GLN A 116 -17.58 -23.17 -0.66
N THR A 117 -17.88 -23.80 0.47
CA THR A 117 -16.95 -24.00 1.59
C THR A 117 -15.90 -25.04 1.22
N ASP A 118 -14.79 -24.58 0.62
CA ASP A 118 -13.47 -25.22 0.71
C ASP A 118 -12.30 -24.21 0.51
N HIS A 119 -12.60 -22.93 0.23
CA HIS A 119 -11.56 -21.92 0.00
C HIS A 119 -11.19 -21.07 1.23
N PHE A 120 -12.02 -21.08 2.29
CA PHE A 120 -11.87 -20.17 3.45
C PHE A 120 -10.93 -20.70 4.55
N SER A 121 -10.86 -22.02 4.74
CA SER A 121 -9.84 -22.67 5.61
C SER A 121 -8.42 -22.34 5.15
N ASN A 122 -8.26 -22.12 3.84
CA ASN A 122 -7.02 -21.76 3.20
C ASN A 122 -6.65 -20.27 3.34
N ILE A 123 -7.49 -19.41 3.95
CA ILE A 123 -7.22 -17.95 4.06
C ILE A 123 -6.68 -17.57 5.45
N PHE A 124 -7.11 -18.27 6.50
CA PHE A 124 -6.58 -18.06 7.87
C PHE A 124 -5.13 -18.53 8.02
N ALA A 125 -4.77 -19.64 7.37
CA ALA A 125 -3.39 -20.11 7.31
C ALA A 125 -2.46 -19.08 6.60
N LYS A 126 -3.01 -18.25 5.69
CA LYS A 126 -2.26 -17.29 4.87
C LYS A 126 -1.84 -16.02 5.61
N SER A 127 -2.49 -15.63 6.70
CA SER A 127 -2.08 -14.50 7.54
C SER A 127 -0.99 -14.88 8.55
N GLU A 128 -1.05 -16.09 9.12
CA GLU A 128 -0.01 -16.60 10.03
C GLU A 128 1.27 -17.00 9.29
N MET A 129 1.14 -17.53 8.07
CA MET A 129 2.29 -17.83 7.19
C MET A 129 3.05 -16.55 6.80
N ARG A 130 2.34 -15.44 6.58
CA ARG A 130 2.94 -14.11 6.30
C ARG A 130 3.81 -13.60 7.44
N LEU A 131 3.44 -13.87 8.70
CA LEU A 131 4.17 -13.42 9.88
C LEU A 131 5.42 -14.29 10.18
N SER A 132 5.47 -15.51 9.64
CA SER A 132 6.53 -16.50 9.89
C SER A 132 7.50 -16.69 8.71
N ALA A 133 7.15 -16.22 7.52
CA ALA A 133 8.04 -16.26 6.35
C ALA A 133 9.28 -15.36 6.55
N PRO A 134 10.45 -15.74 5.98
CA PRO A 134 11.63 -14.89 6.00
C PRO A 134 11.33 -13.57 5.29
N LYS A 135 11.58 -12.46 6.00
CA LYS A 135 11.39 -11.09 5.49
C LYS A 135 12.21 -10.89 4.22
N ARG A 136 11.51 -10.61 3.12
CA ARG A 136 12.10 -10.37 1.79
C ARG A 136 12.97 -9.13 1.82
N SER A 137 12.61 -8.13 2.62
CA SER A 137 13.43 -6.92 2.80
C SER A 137 14.85 -7.20 3.32
N HIS A 138 15.07 -8.34 3.98
CA HIS A 138 16.38 -8.72 4.54
C HIS A 138 17.20 -9.67 3.64
N LEU A 139 16.66 -10.07 2.48
CA LEU A 139 17.39 -10.91 1.54
C LEU A 139 18.62 -10.19 0.97
N SER A 140 19.60 -10.97 0.53
CA SER A 140 20.68 -10.47 -0.32
C SER A 140 20.10 -9.83 -1.60
N ASP A 141 20.82 -8.91 -2.25
CA ASP A 141 20.35 -8.35 -3.53
C ASP A 141 20.16 -9.44 -4.60
N GLU A 142 21.01 -10.47 -4.60
CA GLU A 142 20.91 -11.60 -5.51
C GLU A 142 19.62 -12.41 -5.29
N ASP A 143 19.32 -12.78 -4.05
CA ASP A 143 18.13 -13.57 -3.74
C ASP A 143 16.85 -12.75 -3.88
N PHE A 144 16.93 -11.45 -3.60
CA PHE A 144 15.82 -10.53 -3.83
C PHE A 144 15.50 -10.40 -5.33
N LEU A 145 16.51 -10.35 -6.20
CA LEU A 145 16.31 -10.32 -7.65
C LEU A 145 15.73 -11.63 -8.20
N LYS A 146 16.19 -12.78 -7.70
CA LYS A 146 15.60 -14.09 -8.03
C LYS A 146 14.10 -14.11 -7.67
N TRP A 147 13.77 -13.62 -6.48
CA TRP A 147 12.39 -13.50 -6.03
C TRP A 147 11.57 -12.54 -6.89
N LEU A 148 12.06 -11.31 -7.15
CA LEU A 148 11.37 -10.33 -8.02
C LEU A 148 11.07 -10.88 -9.42
N THR A 149 11.98 -11.68 -9.97
CA THR A 149 11.79 -12.30 -11.29
C THR A 149 10.63 -13.30 -11.29
N VAL A 150 10.46 -14.05 -10.20
CA VAL A 150 9.38 -15.04 -10.05
C VAL A 150 8.06 -14.37 -9.64
N ALA A 151 8.12 -13.37 -8.76
CA ALA A 151 6.97 -12.63 -8.27
C ALA A 151 6.34 -11.73 -9.34
N GLY A 152 7.10 -11.36 -10.38
CA GLY A 152 6.63 -10.47 -11.43
C GLY A 152 6.47 -9.03 -10.95
N GLY A 153 5.67 -8.24 -11.66
CA GLY A 153 5.43 -6.82 -11.34
C GLY A 153 6.56 -5.85 -11.73
N THR A 154 7.78 -6.35 -11.94
CA THR A 154 8.90 -5.57 -12.51
C THR A 154 9.23 -6.08 -13.91
N PRO A 155 9.14 -5.24 -14.96
CA PRO A 155 9.46 -5.66 -16.33
C PRO A 155 10.89 -6.23 -16.47
N PRO A 156 11.09 -7.31 -17.25
CA PRO A 156 12.41 -7.93 -17.43
C PRO A 156 13.48 -6.95 -17.94
N GLU A 157 13.09 -5.95 -18.71
CA GLU A 157 14.00 -4.91 -19.24
C GLU A 157 14.58 -4.05 -18.12
N LEU A 158 13.81 -3.82 -17.04
CA LEU A 158 14.30 -3.10 -15.86
C LEU A 158 15.21 -4.00 -15.02
N LEU A 159 14.86 -5.28 -14.87
CA LEU A 159 15.68 -6.27 -14.16
C LEU A 159 17.03 -6.53 -14.86
N ALA A 160 17.09 -6.37 -16.18
CA ALA A 160 18.31 -6.51 -16.96
C ALA A 160 19.24 -5.28 -16.89
N ASN A 161 18.81 -4.16 -16.30
CA ASN A 161 19.56 -2.90 -16.27
C ASN A 161 20.17 -2.62 -14.88
N PRO A 162 21.50 -2.78 -14.68
CA PRO A 162 22.14 -2.57 -13.39
C PRO A 162 22.00 -1.15 -12.84
N GLN A 163 21.97 -0.13 -13.71
CA GLN A 163 21.85 1.27 -13.30
C GLN A 163 20.45 1.56 -12.75
N VAL A 164 19.43 0.94 -13.33
CA VAL A 164 18.06 0.98 -12.82
C VAL A 164 18.00 0.23 -11.49
N LEU A 165 18.51 -1.00 -11.42
CA LEU A 165 18.48 -1.77 -10.17
C LEU A 165 19.16 -1.06 -8.99
N GLN A 166 20.27 -0.37 -9.22
CA GLN A 166 20.95 0.43 -8.19
C GLN A 166 20.05 1.52 -7.57
N LEU A 167 19.09 2.04 -8.33
CA LEU A 167 18.13 3.04 -7.86
C LEU A 167 16.88 2.41 -7.22
N PHE A 168 16.36 1.34 -7.82
CA PHE A 168 15.06 0.77 -7.44
C PHE A 168 15.13 -0.24 -6.29
N LEU A 169 16.18 -1.07 -6.23
CA LEU A 169 16.28 -2.11 -5.21
C LEU A 169 16.26 -1.56 -3.77
N PRO A 170 17.00 -0.49 -3.43
CA PRO A 170 16.94 0.08 -2.08
C PRO A 170 15.54 0.57 -1.71
N ALA A 171 14.83 1.19 -2.66
CA ALA A 171 13.48 1.69 -2.45
C ALA A 171 12.47 0.55 -2.25
N LEU A 172 12.52 -0.49 -3.09
CA LEU A 172 11.65 -1.66 -2.97
C LEU A 172 11.86 -2.39 -1.64
N LYS A 173 13.12 -2.58 -1.24
CA LYS A 173 13.45 -3.20 0.06
C LYS A 173 12.98 -2.35 1.24
N ALA A 174 13.13 -1.03 1.16
CA ALA A 174 12.64 -0.12 2.18
C ALA A 174 11.10 -0.20 2.30
N ASP A 175 10.37 -0.18 1.20
CA ASP A 175 8.91 -0.27 1.21
C ASP A 175 8.42 -1.62 1.73
N LEU A 176 9.03 -2.72 1.31
CA LEU A 176 8.72 -4.06 1.84
C LEU A 176 9.02 -4.14 3.33
N HIS A 177 10.13 -3.57 3.79
CA HIS A 177 10.44 -3.52 5.22
C HIS A 177 9.33 -2.81 6.00
N LEU A 178 8.76 -1.73 5.46
CA LEU A 178 7.65 -1.03 6.10
C LEU A 178 6.40 -1.91 6.18
N VAL A 179 6.02 -2.57 5.10
CA VAL A 179 4.85 -3.47 5.06
C VAL A 179 5.02 -4.67 5.97
N GLU A 180 6.18 -5.33 5.92
CA GLU A 180 6.49 -6.52 6.73
C GLU A 180 6.53 -6.25 8.23
N ASN A 181 6.71 -4.98 8.63
CA ASN A 181 6.69 -4.56 10.02
C ASN A 181 5.43 -3.78 10.40
N TYR A 182 4.52 -3.55 9.44
CA TYR A 182 3.28 -2.85 9.69
C TYR A 182 2.25 -3.83 10.26
N SER A 183 1.96 -3.70 11.55
CA SER A 183 0.85 -4.37 12.20
C SER A 183 -0.22 -3.35 12.51
N CYS A 184 -1.44 -3.64 12.07
CA CYS A 184 -2.62 -2.93 12.50
C CYS A 184 -3.41 -3.94 13.36
N PRO A 185 -3.94 -3.57 14.54
CA PRO A 185 -4.77 -4.45 15.37
C PRO A 185 -6.26 -4.33 15.00
N PRO A 186 -7.01 -5.45 14.90
CA PRO A 186 -8.37 -5.43 14.39
C PRO A 186 -9.22 -4.49 15.25
N PRO A 187 -9.91 -3.52 14.64
CA PRO A 187 -10.66 -2.56 15.42
C PRO A 187 -11.93 -3.20 15.98
N GLU A 188 -12.33 -2.81 17.19
CA GLU A 188 -13.57 -3.30 17.82
C GLU A 188 -14.82 -2.85 17.04
N CYS A 189 -14.72 -1.76 16.27
CA CYS A 189 -15.76 -1.26 15.38
C CYS A 189 -15.14 -0.63 14.12
N PRO A 190 -15.87 -0.55 12.99
CA PRO A 190 -15.37 0.09 11.78
C PRO A 190 -15.06 1.58 12.03
N LEU A 191 -13.78 1.96 11.93
CA LEU A 191 -13.36 3.36 12.10
C LEU A 191 -13.81 4.25 10.93
N LEU A 192 -13.83 3.68 9.73
CA LEU A 192 -14.23 4.34 8.49
C LEU A 192 -15.64 3.89 8.11
N SER A 193 -16.45 4.86 7.70
CA SER A 193 -17.79 4.73 7.13
C SER A 193 -17.84 4.82 5.60
N CYS A 194 -16.75 5.27 4.96
CA CYS A 194 -16.66 5.42 3.51
C CYS A 194 -16.69 4.06 2.79
N PRO A 195 -17.27 3.98 1.58
CA PRO A 195 -17.20 2.77 0.76
C PRO A 195 -15.75 2.40 0.43
N VAL A 196 -15.49 1.09 0.38
CA VAL A 196 -14.20 0.51 -0.03
C VAL A 196 -14.42 -0.36 -1.27
N THR A 197 -13.63 -0.11 -2.31
CA THR A 197 -13.56 -0.98 -3.50
C THR A 197 -12.19 -1.63 -3.56
N CYS A 198 -12.19 -2.96 -3.58
CA CYS A 198 -10.98 -3.76 -3.71
C CYS A 198 -10.83 -4.26 -5.15
N PHE A 199 -9.62 -4.15 -5.69
CA PHE A 199 -9.25 -4.69 -7.01
C PHE A 199 -8.19 -5.77 -6.82
N ASP A 200 -8.38 -6.89 -7.49
CA ASP A 200 -7.44 -8.00 -7.50
C ASP A 200 -7.19 -8.46 -8.93
N GLY A 201 -5.99 -8.96 -9.20
CA GLY A 201 -5.63 -9.53 -10.50
C GLY A 201 -6.08 -10.99 -10.57
N SER A 202 -6.71 -11.41 -11.66
CA SER A 202 -7.08 -12.83 -11.85
C SER A 202 -5.88 -13.77 -11.83
N ASP A 203 -4.71 -13.25 -12.21
CA ASP A 203 -3.44 -13.97 -12.24
C ASP A 203 -2.48 -13.54 -11.11
N ASP A 204 -2.96 -12.71 -10.16
CA ASP A 204 -2.16 -12.31 -9.00
C ASP A 204 -2.11 -13.47 -8.01
N VAL A 205 -0.96 -14.14 -7.96
CA VAL A 205 -0.73 -15.24 -7.04
C VAL A 205 -0.11 -14.64 -5.77
N PRO A 206 -0.68 -14.84 -4.57
CA PRO A 206 -0.06 -14.31 -3.37
C PRO A 206 1.32 -14.94 -3.14
N HIS A 207 2.38 -14.24 -3.53
CA HIS A 207 3.77 -14.71 -3.44
C HIS A 207 4.30 -14.69 -1.99
N ASP A 208 3.56 -14.05 -1.08
CA ASP A 208 3.80 -14.07 0.38
C ASP A 208 3.59 -15.45 1.01
N LEU A 209 3.08 -16.42 0.24
CA LEU A 209 2.66 -17.76 0.71
C LEU A 209 3.59 -18.89 0.26
N GLN A 210 4.63 -18.57 -0.49
CA GLN A 210 5.66 -19.55 -0.86
C GLN A 210 6.78 -19.46 0.17
N GLY A 211 6.61 -20.28 1.21
CA GLY A 211 7.67 -20.64 2.17
C GLY A 211 8.64 -21.64 1.58
#